data_AF-A0A7X9XHD2-F1
#
_entry.id   AF-A0A7X9XHD2-F1
#
_cell.length_a   1.000
_cell.length_b   1.000
_cell.length_c   1.000
_cell.angle_alpha   90.00
_cell.angle_beta   90.00
_cell.angle_gamma   90.00
#
_symmetry.space_group_name_H-M   'P 1'
#
loop_
_entity.id
_entity.type
_entity.pdbx_description
1 polymer ?
#
loop_
_entity_poly.entity_id
_entity_poly.type
_entity_poly.pdbx_seq_one_letter_code
_entity_poly.pdbx_strand_id
1 'polypeptide(L)'
;MKNQKDLFKKGSILLCFVFAIAAVSCVNQINDEIRESNIPISFVAKASKGNTKITKNTFETGDRMGVFAMLTGNGLSEQRYIDNLLLECGEGTTLIPKKEVFYPEGDATLDFISYYPYQAAGMGGGSSLLHVTVQADQSKSSNYSLSDFMTARTENIANSKEAVRLTYKHQFAKIKIVLTPKDGENVNDMLKANPRIIATGFRTQALYDLQSDELSEVDEESETDIIPSGVWKETDNGLSGKEFIVIPQTHSDSKQAFSLEWNGKIYACSLPSAIIKEDTELEIQINALQNAGESLTGVIASIKEWGASEQGDSENEYDITAIHTASLSFKTSGVYRVYRQGKPVAEICREYLHTPADDAINSKAIVVYPVSDNGRTDLNNGTVLQLPDKTAATHGGKVSWNETDNSLAYTGGHSGPIEKFYIDGDLKIVTEKPDKALTVNVSSYTIRDIRNGILQSYPIVKIGTQYWMREDLQTAYYNDSKNIPIQKILGTGDRCFQYSVPGFLLYNGEAVLTGKLAPLDWRIPSDNDWNRLKEYIAGNASALKKAGTWSSDTNPATNETGFGIAPKGLLLERDNATTLVNPASSTAYWTRNGMQEQLDKVVIITNSNNDIEFKNSVKPEGKKYYNGFSVRCIKE
;
A
#
# COMPACT_ATOMS: atom_id res chain seq x y z
N MET A 1 17.47 78.99 3.05
CA MET A 1 18.78 78.67 3.66
C MET A 1 19.05 77.18 3.47
N LYS A 2 20.13 76.83 2.74
CA LYS A 2 20.76 75.50 2.54
C LYS A 2 19.85 74.33 2.12
N ASN A 3 19.79 73.92 0.85
CA ASN A 3 20.76 73.14 0.05
C ASN A 3 21.19 71.76 0.61
N GLN A 4 20.83 70.74 -0.19
CA GLN A 4 21.71 69.75 -0.85
C GLN A 4 21.93 68.35 -0.27
N LYS A 5 21.77 67.39 -1.22
CA LYS A 5 22.29 66.01 -1.35
C LYS A 5 21.56 64.94 -0.52
N ASP A 6 21.04 63.84 -1.05
CA ASP A 6 21.10 63.16 -2.37
C ASP A 6 19.79 62.35 -2.47
N LEU A 7 18.96 62.43 -3.52
CA LEU A 7 19.16 61.93 -4.88
C LEU A 7 19.62 60.46 -4.90
N PHE A 8 18.70 59.52 -5.14
CA PHE A 8 18.79 58.59 -6.28
C PHE A 8 17.62 57.57 -6.26
N LYS A 9 16.80 57.66 -7.33
CA LYS A 9 15.94 56.62 -7.92
C LYS A 9 14.63 56.22 -7.20
N LYS A 10 13.67 57.14 -7.23
CA LYS A 10 12.27 56.81 -7.57
C LYS A 10 11.88 57.64 -8.79
N GLY A 11 11.69 56.99 -9.94
CA GLY A 11 11.25 57.63 -11.19
C GLY A 11 11.89 57.02 -12.43
N SER A 12 11.04 56.57 -13.35
CA SER A 12 11.32 56.14 -14.73
C SER A 12 11.99 54.77 -14.91
N ILE A 13 11.18 53.75 -15.20
CA ILE A 13 11.07 53.09 -16.51
C ILE A 13 9.69 52.40 -16.54
N LEU A 14 8.68 53.20 -16.88
CA LEU A 14 7.41 52.73 -17.45
C LEU A 14 7.56 52.92 -18.97
N LEU A 15 8.44 52.14 -19.60
CA LEU A 15 8.53 51.93 -21.06
C LEU A 15 9.72 50.98 -21.31
N CYS A 16 9.50 49.66 -21.18
CA CYS A 16 10.36 48.59 -21.74
C CYS A 16 9.85 47.16 -21.44
N PHE A 17 8.60 46.99 -20.99
CA PHE A 17 8.01 45.67 -20.71
C PHE A 17 7.12 45.14 -21.84
N VAL A 18 7.48 45.41 -23.10
CA VAL A 18 6.82 44.85 -24.31
C VAL A 18 7.82 44.19 -25.27
N PHE A 19 9.11 44.13 -24.96
CA PHE A 19 10.11 43.47 -25.82
C PHE A 19 11.05 42.58 -25.00
N ALA A 20 10.58 41.39 -24.61
CA ALA A 20 11.41 40.23 -24.25
C ALA A 20 10.61 38.91 -24.12
N ILE A 21 9.50 38.74 -24.85
CA ILE A 21 8.76 37.46 -24.94
C ILE A 21 8.69 37.02 -26.42
N ALA A 22 9.81 37.12 -27.13
CA ALA A 22 9.88 36.77 -28.55
C ALA A 22 11.17 36.01 -28.90
N ALA A 23 11.63 35.13 -28.01
CA ALA A 23 12.80 34.28 -28.27
C ALA A 23 12.64 32.80 -27.83
N VAL A 24 11.42 32.35 -27.49
CA VAL A 24 11.18 30.96 -27.05
C VAL A 24 10.48 30.12 -28.14
N SER A 25 10.07 30.69 -29.27
CA SER A 25 9.38 29.93 -30.34
C SER A 25 10.22 29.62 -31.58
N CYS A 26 11.52 29.96 -31.60
CA CYS A 26 12.32 29.92 -32.83
C CYS A 26 13.07 28.61 -33.08
N VAL A 27 13.09 27.65 -32.14
CA VAL A 27 13.76 26.35 -32.37
C VAL A 27 12.86 25.38 -33.16
N ASN A 28 11.55 25.56 -33.13
CA ASN A 28 10.57 24.66 -33.77
C ASN A 28 9.98 25.19 -35.08
N GLN A 29 10.49 26.31 -35.62
CA GLN A 29 10.02 26.84 -36.89
C GLN A 29 10.83 26.17 -38.01
N ILE A 30 10.22 25.22 -38.72
CA ILE A 30 10.80 24.61 -39.93
C ILE A 30 11.03 25.74 -40.95
N ASN A 31 12.21 25.81 -41.56
CA ASN A 31 12.51 26.81 -42.59
C ASN A 31 11.53 26.57 -43.75
N ASP A 32 10.89 27.61 -44.29
CA ASP A 32 9.87 27.53 -45.37
C ASP A 32 10.40 26.86 -46.67
N GLU A 33 11.68 26.49 -46.71
CA GLU A 33 12.37 25.81 -47.81
C GLU A 33 12.19 24.28 -47.82
N ILE A 34 11.82 23.63 -46.70
CA ILE A 34 11.64 22.17 -46.66
C ILE A 34 10.20 21.81 -47.04
N ARG A 35 10.01 21.26 -48.24
CA ARG A 35 8.72 20.77 -48.73
C ARG A 35 8.46 19.33 -48.31
N GLU A 36 7.21 19.03 -47.97
CA GLU A 36 6.76 17.67 -47.68
C GLU A 36 6.50 16.89 -48.99
N SER A 37 6.86 15.62 -49.00
CA SER A 37 6.44 14.66 -50.03
C SER A 37 5.00 14.18 -49.80
N ASN A 38 4.49 13.31 -50.68
CA ASN A 38 3.20 12.65 -50.52
C ASN A 38 3.30 11.22 -49.90
N ILE A 39 4.46 10.86 -49.36
CA ILE A 39 4.73 9.53 -48.80
C ILE A 39 4.54 9.58 -47.27
N PRO A 40 3.49 8.94 -46.71
CA PRO A 40 3.26 8.95 -45.26
C PRO A 40 4.30 8.11 -44.53
N ILE A 41 4.71 8.56 -43.36
CA ILE A 41 5.59 7.81 -42.46
C ILE A 41 4.72 6.90 -41.59
N SER A 42 5.02 5.61 -41.62
CA SER A 42 4.41 4.60 -40.75
C SER A 42 5.45 4.02 -39.81
N PHE A 43 5.01 3.55 -38.63
CA PHE A 43 5.91 3.14 -37.55
C PHE A 43 5.55 1.75 -37.04
N VAL A 44 6.57 0.95 -36.72
CA VAL A 44 6.42 -0.33 -36.03
C VAL A 44 7.42 -0.44 -34.90
N ALA A 45 6.97 -0.93 -33.74
CA ALA A 45 7.82 -1.24 -32.61
C ALA A 45 8.46 -2.62 -32.75
N LYS A 46 9.68 -2.74 -32.26
CA LYS A 46 10.34 -4.01 -32.03
C LYS A 46 11.07 -3.95 -30.69
N ALA A 47 10.92 -4.99 -29.88
CA ALA A 47 11.73 -5.16 -28.69
C ALA A 47 13.14 -5.65 -29.07
N SER A 48 14.19 -5.13 -28.43
CA SER A 48 15.50 -5.78 -28.48
C SER A 48 15.41 -7.14 -27.77
N LYS A 49 15.57 -8.25 -28.51
CA LYS A 49 15.57 -9.59 -27.90
C LYS A 49 16.93 -9.92 -27.30
N GLY A 50 16.93 -10.27 -26.02
CA GLY A 50 17.73 -11.38 -25.51
C GLY A 50 17.15 -12.73 -25.97
N ASN A 51 18.02 -13.71 -26.21
CA ASN A 51 17.74 -15.00 -26.84
C ASN A 51 16.64 -15.84 -26.13
N THR A 52 15.37 -15.68 -26.51
CA THR A 52 14.39 -16.80 -26.48
C THR A 52 13.42 -16.70 -27.66
N LYS A 53 13.15 -17.85 -28.28
CA LYS A 53 12.22 -18.03 -29.41
C LYS A 53 10.77 -17.84 -28.94
N ILE A 54 10.33 -16.60 -28.73
CA ILE A 54 8.97 -16.06 -28.94
C ILE A 54 9.12 -14.53 -28.84
N THR A 55 8.84 -13.79 -29.91
CA THR A 55 8.81 -12.31 -29.89
C THR A 55 7.47 -11.94 -29.27
N LYS A 56 7.41 -11.92 -27.93
CA LYS A 56 6.28 -11.31 -27.25
C LYS A 56 6.42 -9.80 -27.48
N ASN A 57 5.36 -9.14 -27.93
CA ASN A 57 5.33 -7.69 -28.02
C ASN A 57 5.59 -7.13 -26.61
N THR A 58 6.59 -6.25 -26.44
CA THR A 58 6.87 -5.63 -25.13
C THR A 58 5.80 -4.62 -24.75
N PHE A 59 5.18 -4.00 -25.76
CA PHE A 59 4.12 -3.02 -25.58
C PHE A 59 2.73 -3.65 -25.66
N GLU A 60 1.83 -3.17 -24.82
CA GLU A 60 0.41 -3.47 -24.82
C GLU A 60 -0.36 -2.46 -25.67
N THR A 61 -1.52 -2.87 -26.18
CA THR A 61 -2.40 -1.95 -26.91
C THR A 61 -2.79 -0.78 -26.02
N GLY A 62 -2.57 0.44 -26.51
CA GLY A 62 -2.79 1.68 -25.77
C GLY A 62 -1.53 2.27 -25.13
N ASP A 63 -0.40 1.56 -25.13
CA ASP A 63 0.89 2.15 -24.73
C ASP A 63 1.27 3.31 -25.65
N ARG A 64 1.92 4.33 -25.09
CA ARG A 64 2.18 5.60 -25.77
C ARG A 64 3.65 5.95 -25.77
N MET A 65 4.15 6.38 -26.92
CA MET A 65 5.55 6.75 -27.14
C MET A 65 5.66 8.11 -27.79
N GLY A 66 6.73 8.84 -27.49
CA GLY A 66 7.09 10.05 -28.21
C GLY A 66 8.09 9.73 -29.31
N VAL A 67 7.93 10.33 -30.49
CA VAL A 67 8.93 10.26 -31.55
C VAL A 67 9.36 11.65 -32.01
N PHE A 68 10.67 11.81 -32.17
CA PHE A 68 11.34 12.94 -32.79
C PHE A 68 11.93 12.49 -34.11
N ALA A 69 11.96 13.40 -35.08
CA ALA A 69 12.70 13.21 -36.31
C ALA A 69 13.51 14.47 -36.64
N MET A 70 14.76 14.29 -37.04
CA MET A 70 15.64 15.35 -37.51
C MET A 70 16.10 15.02 -38.93
N LEU A 71 16.44 16.05 -39.72
CA LEU A 71 17.20 15.82 -40.94
C LEU A 71 18.53 15.15 -40.56
N THR A 72 18.95 14.14 -41.32
CA THR A 72 20.11 13.34 -40.95
C THR A 72 21.36 14.21 -40.76
N GLY A 73 22.00 14.02 -39.61
CA GLY A 73 23.16 14.81 -39.17
C GLY A 73 22.83 16.00 -38.25
N ASN A 74 21.56 16.40 -38.11
CA ASN A 74 21.15 17.42 -37.15
C ASN A 74 20.91 16.83 -35.75
N GLY A 75 21.17 17.63 -34.72
CA GLY A 75 20.91 17.26 -33.32
C GLY A 75 19.47 17.54 -32.84
N LEU A 76 19.06 16.91 -31.75
CA LEU A 76 17.76 17.15 -31.09
C LEU A 76 17.56 18.59 -30.59
N SER A 77 18.66 19.25 -30.20
CA SER A 77 18.66 20.64 -29.75
C SER A 77 18.57 21.64 -30.91
N GLU A 78 18.66 21.15 -32.16
CA GLU A 78 18.52 21.94 -33.37
C GLU A 78 17.06 21.88 -33.87
N GLN A 79 16.87 22.19 -35.15
CA GLN A 79 15.56 22.17 -35.79
C GLN A 79 15.06 20.73 -35.97
N ARG A 80 13.89 20.45 -35.38
CA ARG A 80 13.23 19.14 -35.43
C ARG A 80 12.18 19.12 -36.53
N TYR A 81 12.22 18.09 -37.39
CA TYR A 81 11.24 17.85 -38.44
C TYR A 81 9.93 17.28 -37.87
N ILE A 82 10.06 16.33 -36.94
CA ILE A 82 8.95 15.87 -36.09
C ILE A 82 9.34 16.15 -34.64
N ASP A 83 8.47 16.86 -33.92
CA ASP A 83 8.67 17.21 -32.52
C ASP A 83 7.66 16.49 -31.62
N ASN A 84 8.17 15.55 -30.82
CA ASN A 84 7.45 14.78 -29.80
C ASN A 84 6.07 14.26 -30.25
N LEU A 85 6.00 13.68 -31.45
CA LEU A 85 4.76 13.13 -31.98
C LEU A 85 4.35 11.92 -31.13
N LEU A 86 3.12 11.96 -30.63
CA LEU A 86 2.52 10.82 -29.95
C LEU A 86 2.28 9.68 -30.93
N LEU A 87 2.85 8.52 -30.61
CA LEU A 87 2.54 7.22 -31.20
C LEU A 87 1.78 6.38 -30.17
N GLU A 88 0.68 5.76 -30.56
CA GLU A 88 -0.06 4.81 -29.71
C GLU A 88 0.08 3.38 -30.27
N CYS A 89 0.41 2.42 -29.43
CA CYS A 89 0.54 1.03 -29.81
C CYS A 89 -0.84 0.44 -30.12
N GLY A 90 -1.02 0.00 -31.36
CA GLY A 90 -2.24 -0.64 -31.84
C GLY A 90 -2.25 -2.16 -31.61
N GLU A 91 -2.89 -2.89 -32.50
CA GLU A 91 -2.80 -4.36 -32.53
C GLU A 91 -1.43 -4.80 -33.06
N GLY A 92 -0.83 -5.80 -32.39
CA GLY A 92 0.51 -6.27 -32.72
C GLY A 92 1.57 -5.19 -32.51
N THR A 93 2.52 -5.06 -33.44
CA THR A 93 3.67 -4.14 -33.33
C THR A 93 3.42 -2.77 -33.96
N THR A 94 2.22 -2.50 -34.47
CA THR A 94 1.93 -1.26 -35.21
C THR A 94 1.81 -0.07 -34.27
N LEU A 95 2.45 1.04 -34.64
CA LEU A 95 2.38 2.29 -33.90
C LEU A 95 1.61 3.34 -34.70
N ILE A 96 0.51 3.81 -34.13
CA ILE A 96 -0.44 4.71 -34.78
C ILE A 96 -0.07 6.16 -34.41
N PRO A 97 0.36 7.00 -35.36
CA PRO A 97 0.69 8.39 -35.08
C PRO A 97 -0.57 9.22 -34.85
N LYS A 98 -0.52 10.15 -33.89
CA LYS A 98 -1.67 11.01 -33.54
C LYS A 98 -2.12 11.95 -34.67
N LYS A 99 -1.19 12.29 -35.57
CA LYS A 99 -1.43 13.02 -36.82
C LYS A 99 -0.63 12.36 -37.93
N GLU A 100 -1.13 12.45 -39.16
CA GLU A 100 -0.35 12.04 -40.33
C GLU A 100 0.90 12.91 -40.46
N VAL A 101 2.00 12.27 -40.84
CA VAL A 101 3.30 12.89 -41.08
C VAL A 101 3.87 12.29 -42.36
N PHE A 102 4.55 13.11 -43.16
CA PHE A 102 5.09 12.73 -44.47
C PHE A 102 6.61 12.90 -44.48
N TYR A 103 7.31 12.21 -45.37
CA TYR A 103 8.76 12.43 -45.55
C TYR A 103 9.05 13.77 -46.24
N PRO A 104 10.23 14.37 -46.07
CA PRO A 104 10.66 15.51 -46.88
C PRO A 104 10.77 15.15 -48.38
N GLU A 105 10.57 16.13 -49.25
CA GLU A 105 10.76 16.00 -50.70
C GLU A 105 12.25 15.86 -51.06
N GLY A 106 12.56 15.09 -52.10
CA GLY A 106 13.92 14.88 -52.60
C GLY A 106 14.68 13.75 -51.90
N ASP A 107 16.00 13.89 -51.80
CA ASP A 107 16.92 12.86 -51.30
C ASP A 107 17.27 13.03 -49.80
N ALA A 108 16.55 13.93 -49.10
CA ALA A 108 16.75 14.14 -47.67
C ALA A 108 16.36 12.90 -46.86
N THR A 109 17.22 12.53 -45.91
CA THR A 109 17.00 11.41 -44.99
C THR A 109 16.68 11.92 -43.59
N LEU A 110 15.97 11.09 -42.81
CA LEU A 110 15.57 11.40 -41.44
C LEU A 110 16.25 10.46 -40.44
N ASP A 111 16.65 11.04 -39.30
CA ASP A 111 17.06 10.33 -38.10
C ASP A 111 15.92 10.38 -37.08
N PHE A 112 15.52 9.22 -36.56
CA PHE A 112 14.42 9.07 -35.62
C PHE A 112 14.93 8.69 -34.23
N ILE A 113 14.43 9.38 -33.22
CA ILE A 113 14.61 9.05 -31.81
C ILE A 113 13.24 8.92 -31.18
N SER A 114 12.99 7.81 -30.50
CA SER A 114 11.71 7.55 -29.85
C SER A 114 11.92 7.07 -28.42
N TYR A 115 10.96 7.38 -27.56
CA TYR A 115 11.02 7.00 -26.14
C TYR A 115 9.64 6.60 -25.62
N TYR A 116 9.65 5.75 -24.60
CA TYR A 116 8.50 5.28 -23.83
C TYR A 116 8.81 5.42 -22.33
N PRO A 117 7.84 5.83 -21.48
CA PRO A 117 6.49 6.25 -21.83
C PRO A 117 6.41 7.70 -22.34
N TYR A 118 5.41 7.99 -23.18
CA TYR A 118 5.16 9.32 -23.72
C TYR A 118 4.90 10.37 -22.65
N GLN A 119 5.52 11.55 -22.81
CA GLN A 119 5.26 12.72 -21.99
C GLN A 119 4.78 13.87 -22.87
N ALA A 120 3.57 14.38 -22.59
CA ALA A 120 2.99 15.46 -23.39
C ALA A 120 3.81 16.76 -23.34
N ALA A 121 4.44 17.06 -22.20
CA ALA A 121 5.36 18.18 -22.07
C ALA A 121 6.64 17.98 -22.90
N GLY A 122 7.05 16.71 -23.13
CA GLY A 122 8.27 16.37 -23.84
C GLY A 122 9.51 17.00 -23.21
N MET A 123 10.40 17.48 -24.08
CA MET A 123 11.60 18.24 -23.71
C MET A 123 11.38 19.72 -23.97
N GLY A 124 12.09 20.59 -23.23
CA GLY A 124 12.12 22.01 -23.52
C GLY A 124 12.66 22.31 -24.93
N GLY A 125 12.19 23.39 -25.56
CA GLY A 125 12.69 23.79 -26.88
C GLY A 125 14.20 24.01 -26.87
N GLY A 126 14.92 23.38 -27.80
CA GLY A 126 16.39 23.43 -27.87
C GLY A 126 17.13 22.58 -26.83
N SER A 127 16.42 21.64 -26.19
CA SER A 127 17.00 20.69 -25.23
C SER A 127 16.87 19.25 -25.74
N SER A 128 17.83 18.41 -25.35
CA SER A 128 17.80 16.96 -25.50
C SER A 128 17.51 16.23 -24.17
N LEU A 129 17.25 16.97 -23.09
CA LEU A 129 17.05 16.42 -21.74
C LEU A 129 15.57 16.14 -21.48
N LEU A 130 15.29 14.88 -21.13
CA LEU A 130 13.97 14.40 -20.74
C LEU A 130 13.96 14.07 -19.24
N HIS A 131 12.94 14.51 -18.52
CA HIS A 131 12.73 14.06 -17.14
C HIS A 131 12.23 12.62 -17.16
N VAL A 132 12.89 11.73 -16.42
CA VAL A 132 12.50 10.31 -16.34
C VAL A 132 12.23 9.92 -14.90
N THR A 133 11.27 9.03 -14.70
CA THR A 133 10.82 8.64 -13.36
C THR A 133 10.36 7.19 -13.30
N VAL A 134 10.54 6.56 -12.14
CA VAL A 134 9.85 5.31 -11.78
C VAL A 134 8.75 5.60 -10.77
N GLN A 135 7.65 4.86 -10.83
CA GLN A 135 6.54 5.03 -9.90
C GLN A 135 6.89 4.41 -8.54
N ALA A 136 6.49 5.08 -7.45
CA ALA A 136 6.65 4.54 -6.08
C ALA A 136 5.79 3.28 -5.86
N ASP A 137 4.51 3.30 -6.27
CA ASP A 137 3.63 2.13 -6.21
C ASP A 137 3.64 1.37 -7.54
N GLN A 138 4.55 0.40 -7.68
CA GLN A 138 4.63 -0.48 -8.85
C GLN A 138 3.80 -1.76 -8.69
N SER A 139 3.01 -1.88 -7.62
CA SER A 139 2.12 -3.04 -7.44
C SER A 139 1.00 -3.11 -8.48
N LYS A 140 0.71 -1.98 -9.13
CA LYS A 140 -0.26 -1.84 -10.23
C LYS A 140 0.46 -2.04 -11.56
N SER A 141 -0.10 -2.88 -12.44
CA SER A 141 0.50 -3.16 -13.76
C SER A 141 0.74 -1.89 -14.57
N SER A 142 -0.20 -0.94 -14.58
CA SER A 142 -0.03 0.34 -15.29
C SER A 142 1.17 1.14 -14.78
N ASN A 143 1.38 1.19 -13.47
CA ASN A 143 2.49 1.93 -12.87
C ASN A 143 3.83 1.22 -13.09
N TYR A 144 3.83 -0.11 -13.07
CA TYR A 144 4.98 -0.92 -13.42
C TYR A 144 5.40 -0.66 -14.88
N SER A 145 4.45 -0.72 -15.83
CA SER A 145 4.71 -0.40 -17.23
C SER A 145 5.20 1.04 -17.42
N LEU A 146 4.61 2.03 -16.73
CA LEU A 146 5.07 3.42 -16.79
C LEU A 146 6.47 3.63 -16.17
N SER A 147 6.95 2.69 -15.36
CA SER A 147 8.30 2.74 -14.81
C SER A 147 9.35 2.14 -15.77
N ASP A 148 8.93 1.47 -16.83
CA ASP A 148 9.83 0.81 -17.78
C ASP A 148 10.32 1.79 -18.85
N PHE A 149 11.26 2.67 -18.52
CA PHE A 149 11.76 3.65 -19.48
C PHE A 149 12.59 2.98 -20.58
N MET A 150 12.20 3.22 -21.83
CA MET A 150 12.84 2.64 -23.01
C MET A 150 13.07 3.69 -24.10
N THR A 151 14.16 3.54 -24.86
CA THR A 151 14.45 4.39 -26.03
C THR A 151 14.75 3.57 -27.27
N ALA A 152 14.52 4.17 -28.45
CA ALA A 152 14.82 3.60 -29.75
C ALA A 152 15.44 4.67 -30.65
N ARG A 153 16.44 4.26 -31.44
CA ARG A 153 17.13 5.12 -32.41
C ARG A 153 17.19 4.43 -33.76
N THR A 154 16.94 5.17 -34.83
CA THR A 154 17.01 4.66 -36.21
C THR A 154 17.38 5.81 -37.14
N GLU A 155 18.50 5.68 -37.84
CA GLU A 155 19.14 6.79 -38.56
C GLU A 155 19.17 6.55 -40.08
N ASN A 156 19.39 7.63 -40.82
CA ASN A 156 19.58 7.66 -42.26
C ASN A 156 18.44 6.99 -43.04
N ILE A 157 17.20 7.31 -42.68
CA ILE A 157 16.00 6.74 -43.31
C ILE A 157 15.57 7.61 -44.48
N ALA A 158 15.73 7.06 -45.69
CA ALA A 158 15.21 7.64 -46.92
C ALA A 158 13.68 7.52 -47.00
N ASN A 159 13.07 8.39 -47.81
CA ASN A 159 11.64 8.30 -48.08
C ASN A 159 11.28 6.92 -48.67
N SER A 160 10.29 6.26 -48.09
CA SER A 160 9.84 4.95 -48.56
C SER A 160 8.44 4.62 -48.02
N LYS A 161 7.78 3.62 -48.63
CA LYS A 161 6.52 3.08 -48.12
C LYS A 161 6.70 2.06 -47.00
N GLU A 162 7.94 1.72 -46.65
CA GLU A 162 8.22 0.80 -45.56
C GLU A 162 8.05 1.50 -44.21
N ALA A 163 7.56 0.75 -43.22
CA ALA A 163 7.42 1.27 -41.87
C ALA A 163 8.79 1.44 -41.21
N VAL A 164 9.00 2.59 -40.58
CA VAL A 164 10.16 2.88 -39.73
C VAL A 164 10.13 1.92 -38.55
N ARG A 165 11.18 1.10 -38.44
CA ARG A 165 11.32 0.09 -37.39
C ARG A 165 12.03 0.68 -36.17
N LEU A 166 11.29 0.96 -35.11
CA LEU A 166 11.83 1.45 -33.85
C LEU A 166 12.18 0.27 -32.94
N THR A 167 13.48 0.00 -32.76
CA THR A 167 13.96 -1.07 -31.87
C THR A 167 14.26 -0.50 -30.48
N TYR A 168 13.38 -0.78 -29.52
CA TYR A 168 13.47 -0.25 -28.16
C TYR A 168 14.41 -1.07 -27.28
N LYS A 169 15.18 -0.36 -26.45
CA LYS A 169 16.06 -0.88 -25.40
C LYS A 169 15.61 -0.37 -24.03
N HIS A 170 15.71 -1.19 -23.00
CA HIS A 170 15.48 -0.75 -21.62
C HIS A 170 16.64 0.13 -21.16
N GLN A 171 16.32 1.25 -20.53
CA GLN A 171 17.33 2.17 -19.98
C GLN A 171 17.43 2.06 -18.46
N PHE A 172 16.48 1.37 -17.83
CA PHE A 172 16.43 1.16 -16.39
C PHE A 172 16.79 -0.28 -16.02
N ALA A 173 17.00 -0.50 -14.72
CA ALA A 173 17.29 -1.81 -14.17
C ALA A 173 16.05 -2.43 -13.54
N LYS A 174 15.99 -3.76 -13.52
CA LYS A 174 14.94 -4.50 -12.84
C LYS A 174 15.51 -5.29 -11.67
N ILE A 175 14.90 -5.14 -10.50
CA ILE A 175 15.22 -5.91 -9.30
C ILE A 175 14.16 -6.97 -9.09
N LYS A 176 14.59 -8.23 -8.93
CA LYS A 176 13.78 -9.38 -8.54
C LYS A 176 14.10 -9.78 -7.12
N ILE A 177 13.08 -10.14 -6.36
CA ILE A 177 13.21 -10.52 -4.96
C ILE A 177 12.87 -12.01 -4.81
N VAL A 178 13.77 -12.72 -4.13
CA VAL A 178 13.59 -14.09 -3.67
C VAL A 178 13.63 -14.08 -2.15
N LEU A 179 12.61 -14.62 -1.48
CA LEU A 179 12.63 -14.88 -0.04
C LEU A 179 12.95 -16.35 0.21
N THR A 180 14.05 -16.62 0.87
CA THR A 180 14.48 -17.98 1.20
C THR A 180 14.29 -18.23 2.70
N PRO A 181 13.53 -19.25 3.13
CA PRO A 181 13.41 -19.58 4.54
C PRO A 181 14.74 -20.11 5.09
N LYS A 182 15.16 -19.64 6.28
CA LYS A 182 16.26 -20.25 7.05
C LYS A 182 15.79 -21.50 7.81
N ASP A 183 16.74 -22.23 8.42
CA ASP A 183 16.49 -23.45 9.18
C ASP A 183 15.30 -23.32 10.15
N GLY A 184 14.33 -24.23 10.01
CA GLY A 184 13.13 -24.28 10.85
C GLY A 184 11.89 -23.61 10.25
N GLU A 185 12.02 -22.87 9.14
CA GLU A 185 10.89 -22.24 8.44
C GLU A 185 10.42 -23.07 7.22
N ASN A 186 9.13 -22.96 6.87
CA ASN A 186 8.53 -23.71 5.76
C ASN A 186 8.02 -22.78 4.65
N VAL A 187 8.41 -23.04 3.38
CA VAL A 187 8.01 -22.22 2.22
C VAL A 187 6.49 -22.13 2.06
N ASN A 188 5.75 -23.22 2.30
CA ASN A 188 4.29 -23.21 2.19
C ASN A 188 3.64 -22.32 3.24
N ASP A 189 4.15 -22.33 4.47
CA ASP A 189 3.62 -21.48 5.54
C ASP A 189 3.99 -20.01 5.31
N MET A 190 5.17 -19.73 4.76
CA MET A 190 5.55 -18.41 4.29
C MET A 190 4.64 -17.92 3.14
N LEU A 191 4.31 -18.78 2.17
CA LEU A 191 3.38 -18.46 1.08
C LEU A 191 1.97 -18.15 1.61
N LYS A 192 1.47 -18.96 2.55
CA LYS A 192 0.17 -18.74 3.22
C LYS A 192 0.15 -17.41 3.98
N ALA A 193 1.24 -17.08 4.66
CA ALA A 193 1.39 -15.80 5.35
C ALA A 193 1.38 -14.60 4.38
N ASN A 194 1.85 -14.82 3.13
CA ASN A 194 1.89 -13.83 2.06
C ASN A 194 2.54 -12.51 2.54
N PRO A 195 3.84 -12.56 2.89
CA PRO A 195 4.55 -11.45 3.51
C PRO A 195 4.56 -10.23 2.60
N ARG A 196 4.54 -9.04 3.20
CA ARG A 196 4.58 -7.77 2.47
C ARG A 196 5.99 -7.22 2.48
N ILE A 197 6.57 -7.00 1.31
CA ILE A 197 7.89 -6.40 1.17
C ILE A 197 7.79 -5.04 0.48
N ILE A 198 8.60 -4.08 0.92
CA ILE A 198 8.86 -2.81 0.25
C ILE A 198 10.36 -2.58 0.15
N ALA A 199 10.78 -1.86 -0.88
CA ALA A 199 12.14 -1.34 -1.00
C ALA A 199 12.13 0.12 -0.53
N THR A 200 13.12 0.52 0.26
CA THR A 200 13.18 1.84 0.91
C THR A 200 14.45 2.57 0.50
N GLY A 201 14.40 3.90 0.44
CA GLY A 201 15.59 4.73 0.17
C GLY A 201 16.01 4.78 -1.31
N PHE A 202 15.12 4.44 -2.24
CA PHE A 202 15.43 4.47 -3.68
C PHE A 202 15.12 5.85 -4.27
N ARG A 203 16.03 6.37 -5.09
CA ARG A 203 15.82 7.61 -5.84
C ARG A 203 15.08 7.28 -7.13
N THR A 204 14.11 8.12 -7.48
CA THR A 204 13.08 7.80 -8.49
C THR A 204 12.95 8.81 -9.60
N GLN A 205 13.80 9.82 -9.65
CA GLN A 205 13.86 10.80 -10.73
C GLN A 205 15.29 11.04 -11.21
N ALA A 206 15.44 11.30 -12.50
CA ALA A 206 16.69 11.69 -13.16
C ALA A 206 16.36 12.46 -14.45
N LEU A 207 17.40 12.97 -15.12
CA LEU A 207 17.34 13.44 -16.49
C LEU A 207 17.97 12.40 -17.41
N TYR A 208 17.41 12.21 -18.60
CA TYR A 208 18.00 11.39 -19.65
C TYR A 208 18.24 12.25 -20.89
N ASP A 209 19.47 12.24 -21.40
CA ASP A 209 19.83 12.91 -22.63
C ASP A 209 19.53 12.01 -23.83
N LEU A 210 18.44 12.29 -24.54
CA LEU A 210 18.02 11.56 -25.73
C LEU A 210 19.01 11.71 -26.89
N GLN A 211 19.95 12.67 -26.86
CA GLN A 211 20.96 12.85 -27.90
C GLN A 211 22.17 11.94 -27.69
N SER A 212 22.72 11.91 -26.48
CA SER A 212 23.89 11.08 -26.14
C SER A 212 23.53 9.66 -25.69
N ASP A 213 22.25 9.39 -25.39
CA ASP A 213 21.78 8.18 -24.73
C ASP A 213 22.44 7.97 -23.35
N GLU A 214 22.57 9.06 -22.59
CA GLU A 214 23.16 9.05 -21.24
C GLU A 214 22.17 9.51 -20.18
N LEU A 215 22.18 8.82 -19.04
CA LEU A 215 21.42 9.19 -17.85
C LEU A 215 22.25 10.13 -16.95
N SER A 216 21.64 11.17 -16.43
CA SER A 216 22.25 12.03 -15.42
C SER A 216 22.41 11.32 -14.08
N GLU A 217 23.05 12.00 -13.13
CA GLU A 217 22.91 11.62 -11.72
C GLU A 217 21.44 11.68 -11.30
N VAL A 218 21.07 10.76 -10.41
CA VAL A 218 19.73 10.67 -9.82
C VAL A 218 19.47 11.83 -8.87
N ASP A 219 18.23 12.33 -8.86
CA ASP A 219 17.80 13.40 -7.96
C ASP A 219 17.76 12.89 -6.51
N GLU A 220 18.61 13.49 -5.67
CA GLU A 220 18.71 13.18 -4.24
C GLU A 220 17.41 13.46 -3.47
N GLU A 221 16.60 14.43 -3.91
CA GLU A 221 15.33 14.77 -3.26
C GLU A 221 14.20 13.80 -3.63
N SER A 222 14.42 12.93 -4.63
CA SER A 222 13.42 11.97 -5.12
C SER A 222 13.41 10.62 -4.38
N GLU A 223 14.04 10.55 -3.21
CA GLU A 223 14.07 9.35 -2.36
C GLU A 223 12.66 8.98 -1.89
N THR A 224 12.21 7.76 -2.21
CA THR A 224 10.90 7.23 -1.78
C THR A 224 10.97 5.72 -1.53
N ASP A 225 9.91 5.20 -0.92
CA ASP A 225 9.65 3.76 -0.88
C ASP A 225 9.10 3.28 -2.23
N ILE A 226 9.47 2.07 -2.64
CA ILE A 226 8.93 1.37 -3.80
C ILE A 226 8.16 0.14 -3.32
N ILE A 227 6.90 0.03 -3.73
CA ILE A 227 6.04 -1.15 -3.52
C ILE A 227 6.17 -2.07 -4.74
N PRO A 228 6.73 -3.28 -4.61
CA PRO A 228 7.01 -4.15 -5.76
C PRO A 228 5.77 -4.75 -6.42
N SER A 229 5.89 -4.94 -7.73
CA SER A 229 4.95 -5.66 -8.60
C SER A 229 4.91 -7.16 -8.31
N GLY A 230 3.90 -7.83 -8.85
CA GLY A 230 3.79 -9.28 -8.86
C GLY A 230 3.22 -9.91 -7.58
N VAL A 231 3.26 -11.23 -7.52
CA VAL A 231 2.73 -12.05 -6.42
C VAL A 231 3.72 -13.16 -6.09
N TRP A 232 3.77 -13.56 -4.81
CA TRP A 232 4.63 -14.65 -4.40
C TRP A 232 4.23 -15.98 -5.05
N LYS A 233 5.23 -16.73 -5.49
CA LYS A 233 5.13 -18.07 -6.04
C LYS A 233 6.21 -18.93 -5.41
N GLU A 234 5.85 -20.15 -5.05
CA GLU A 234 6.80 -21.16 -4.59
C GLU A 234 7.76 -21.55 -5.72
N THR A 235 9.03 -21.65 -5.39
CA THR A 235 10.11 -22.19 -6.23
C THR A 235 11.01 -23.08 -5.39
N ASP A 236 11.91 -23.82 -6.04
CA ASP A 236 12.88 -24.69 -5.36
C ASP A 236 13.75 -23.94 -4.31
N ASN A 237 13.90 -22.62 -4.47
CA ASN A 237 14.76 -21.77 -3.64
C ASN A 237 13.99 -20.86 -2.65
N GLY A 238 12.66 -21.03 -2.51
CA GLY A 238 11.83 -20.24 -1.61
C GLY A 238 10.62 -19.59 -2.30
N LEU A 239 10.38 -18.31 -2.04
CA LEU A 239 9.33 -17.52 -2.71
C LEU A 239 9.94 -16.52 -3.68
N SER A 240 9.46 -16.51 -4.92
CA SER A 240 9.83 -15.52 -5.93
C SER A 240 8.59 -14.85 -6.53
N GLY A 241 8.79 -13.92 -7.47
CA GLY A 241 7.71 -13.28 -8.22
C GLY A 241 7.37 -11.87 -7.78
N LYS A 242 8.10 -11.31 -6.80
CA LYS A 242 8.13 -9.87 -6.53
C LYS A 242 9.27 -9.22 -7.30
N GLU A 243 8.97 -8.16 -8.03
CA GLU A 243 9.96 -7.40 -8.81
C GLU A 243 9.57 -5.92 -8.93
N PHE A 244 10.55 -5.06 -9.20
CA PHE A 244 10.36 -3.63 -9.40
C PHE A 244 11.48 -3.06 -10.29
N ILE A 245 11.16 -1.97 -10.99
CA ILE A 245 12.08 -1.27 -11.88
C ILE A 245 12.65 -0.06 -11.14
N VAL A 246 13.94 0.18 -11.30
CA VAL A 246 14.67 1.28 -10.66
C VAL A 246 15.54 2.01 -11.68
N ILE A 247 15.70 3.32 -11.45
CA ILE A 247 16.68 4.11 -12.18
C ILE A 247 18.09 3.60 -11.81
N PRO A 248 19.01 3.42 -12.78
CA PRO A 248 20.41 3.10 -12.52
C PRO A 248 21.01 4.04 -11.47
N GLN A 249 21.59 3.45 -10.42
CA GLN A 249 22.13 4.20 -9.29
C GLN A 249 23.16 3.36 -8.52
N THR A 250 24.09 4.05 -7.87
CA THR A 250 25.08 3.39 -7.01
C THR A 250 24.58 3.36 -5.58
N HIS A 251 24.62 2.18 -4.97
CA HIS A 251 24.41 1.98 -3.55
C HIS A 251 25.75 1.83 -2.83
N SER A 252 26.06 2.72 -1.89
CA SER A 252 27.32 2.67 -1.12
C SER A 252 27.15 2.83 0.40
N ASP A 253 26.02 3.36 0.89
CA ASP A 253 25.98 4.01 2.22
C ASP A 253 24.83 3.52 3.15
N SER A 254 24.37 2.26 3.05
CA SER A 254 23.36 1.65 3.95
C SER A 254 21.97 2.32 4.00
N LYS A 255 21.69 3.33 3.16
CA LYS A 255 20.39 4.04 3.14
C LYS A 255 19.26 3.25 2.48
N GLN A 256 19.58 2.44 1.47
CA GLN A 256 18.61 1.54 0.84
C GLN A 256 18.49 0.25 1.61
N ALA A 257 17.25 -0.15 1.84
CA ALA A 257 16.93 -1.34 2.59
C ALA A 257 15.63 -1.97 2.09
N PHE A 258 15.40 -3.23 2.43
CA PHE A 258 14.10 -3.86 2.33
C PHE A 258 13.44 -3.87 3.69
N SER A 259 12.15 -3.53 3.72
CA SER A 259 11.30 -3.74 4.90
C SER A 259 10.29 -4.84 4.60
N LEU A 260 10.26 -5.87 5.46
CA LEU A 260 9.41 -7.04 5.33
C LEU A 260 8.45 -7.11 6.52
N GLU A 261 7.16 -7.04 6.27
CA GLU A 261 6.14 -7.44 7.24
C GLU A 261 5.80 -8.92 7.04
N TRP A 262 6.10 -9.72 8.04
CA TRP A 262 5.83 -11.15 8.05
C TRP A 262 5.20 -11.56 9.38
N ASN A 263 3.98 -12.12 9.30
CA ASN A 263 3.22 -12.59 10.47
C ASN A 263 3.07 -11.53 11.57
N GLY A 264 2.89 -10.27 11.17
CA GLY A 264 2.66 -9.15 12.08
C GLY A 264 3.93 -8.47 12.57
N LYS A 265 5.13 -8.95 12.29
CA LYS A 265 6.37 -8.27 12.68
C LYS A 265 6.99 -7.59 11.48
N ILE A 266 7.62 -6.43 11.70
CA ILE A 266 8.44 -5.76 10.69
C ILE A 266 9.89 -6.13 10.93
N TYR A 267 10.54 -6.54 9.85
CA TYR A 267 11.95 -6.79 9.78
C TYR A 267 12.56 -5.90 8.69
N ALA A 268 13.86 -5.66 8.77
CA ALA A 268 14.57 -4.91 7.74
C ALA A 268 15.96 -5.51 7.46
N CYS A 269 16.44 -5.34 6.24
CA CYS A 269 17.84 -5.58 5.86
C CYS A 269 18.30 -4.50 4.89
N SER A 270 19.55 -4.03 5.03
CA SER A 270 20.18 -3.15 4.05
C SER A 270 20.40 -3.88 2.73
N LEU A 271 20.34 -3.13 1.63
CA LEU A 271 20.92 -3.59 0.37
C LEU A 271 22.45 -3.60 0.51
N PRO A 272 23.17 -4.66 0.12
CA PRO A 272 24.63 -4.60 0.02
C PRO A 272 25.09 -3.56 -1.01
N SER A 273 26.28 -3.00 -0.84
CA SER A 273 26.88 -2.08 -1.83
C SER A 273 26.87 -2.70 -3.22
N ALA A 274 26.18 -2.05 -4.15
CA ALA A 274 25.97 -2.54 -5.50
C ALA A 274 25.85 -1.36 -6.47
N ILE A 275 26.36 -1.55 -7.68
CA ILE A 275 26.14 -0.61 -8.79
C ILE A 275 25.01 -1.16 -9.64
N ILE A 276 23.87 -0.48 -9.61
CA ILE A 276 22.72 -0.84 -10.43
C ILE A 276 22.86 -0.12 -11.77
N LYS A 277 23.00 -0.87 -12.86
CA LYS A 277 23.27 -0.35 -14.21
C LYS A 277 22.06 -0.48 -15.12
N GLU A 278 22.02 0.29 -16.20
CA GLU A 278 21.03 0.19 -17.27
C GLU A 278 20.93 -1.22 -17.86
N ASP A 279 19.74 -1.60 -18.34
CA ASP A 279 19.47 -2.90 -19.02
C ASP A 279 19.93 -4.14 -18.23
N THR A 280 19.92 -4.06 -16.89
CA THR A 280 20.28 -5.20 -16.02
C THR A 280 19.08 -5.77 -15.28
N GLU A 281 19.13 -7.09 -15.05
CA GLU A 281 18.28 -7.74 -14.06
C GLU A 281 19.12 -8.13 -12.83
N LEU A 282 18.75 -7.61 -11.66
CA LEU A 282 19.37 -7.94 -10.38
C LEU A 282 18.45 -8.86 -9.58
N GLU A 283 18.95 -10.02 -9.17
CA GLU A 283 18.23 -10.89 -8.23
C GLU A 283 18.79 -10.74 -6.83
N ILE A 284 17.90 -10.40 -5.90
CA ILE A 284 18.20 -10.24 -4.48
C ILE A 284 17.53 -11.37 -3.73
N GLN A 285 18.35 -12.17 -3.06
CA GLN A 285 17.91 -13.24 -2.19
C GLN A 285 17.92 -12.75 -0.74
N ILE A 286 16.78 -12.79 -0.07
CA ILE A 286 16.66 -12.42 1.34
C ILE A 286 16.39 -13.70 2.13
N ASN A 287 17.36 -14.06 2.96
CA ASN A 287 17.22 -15.17 3.88
C ASN A 287 16.43 -14.71 5.11
N ALA A 288 15.24 -15.29 5.31
CA ALA A 288 14.27 -14.86 6.33
C ALA A 288 14.10 -15.91 7.45
N LEU A 289 14.02 -15.44 8.70
CA LEU A 289 13.80 -16.24 9.90
C LEU A 289 12.84 -15.51 10.85
N GLN A 290 11.85 -16.21 11.44
CA GLN A 290 10.85 -15.58 12.31
C GLN A 290 11.18 -15.67 13.82
N ASN A 291 12.15 -16.51 14.21
CA ASN A 291 12.45 -16.85 15.61
C ASN A 291 12.89 -15.66 16.48
N ALA A 292 12.75 -15.85 17.80
CA ALA A 292 12.72 -14.82 18.85
C ALA A 292 13.97 -13.94 19.05
N GLY A 293 14.88 -13.84 18.08
CA GLY A 293 16.08 -13.03 18.22
C GLY A 293 16.69 -12.42 16.95
N GLU A 294 16.25 -12.70 15.71
CA GLU A 294 17.19 -12.47 14.58
C GLU A 294 16.62 -11.78 13.32
N SER A 295 17.56 -11.05 12.71
CA SER A 295 17.54 -10.14 11.57
C SER A 295 17.31 -10.82 10.23
N LEU A 296 16.89 -10.05 9.23
CA LEU A 296 16.97 -10.46 7.82
C LEU A 296 18.42 -10.39 7.35
N THR A 297 18.82 -11.34 6.52
CA THR A 297 20.13 -11.30 5.83
C THR A 297 19.85 -11.18 4.33
N GLY A 298 20.30 -10.09 3.71
CA GLY A 298 20.21 -9.91 2.26
C GLY A 298 21.49 -10.38 1.57
N VAL A 299 21.37 -11.27 0.60
CA VAL A 299 22.46 -11.75 -0.26
C VAL A 299 22.11 -11.42 -1.71
N ILE A 300 23.06 -10.85 -2.44
CA ILE A 300 22.90 -10.60 -3.87
C ILE A 300 23.45 -11.81 -4.62
N ALA A 301 22.55 -12.60 -5.22
CA ALA A 301 22.88 -13.87 -5.85
C ALA A 301 23.11 -13.76 -7.37
N SER A 302 22.77 -12.64 -8.03
CA SER A 302 23.27 -12.37 -9.39
C SER A 302 22.88 -10.98 -9.89
N ILE A 303 23.85 -10.28 -10.48
CA ILE A 303 23.59 -9.21 -11.44
C ILE A 303 23.68 -9.87 -12.82
N LYS A 304 22.56 -10.04 -13.52
CA LYS A 304 22.60 -10.38 -14.94
C LYS A 304 22.90 -9.10 -15.72
N GLU A 305 24.19 -8.84 -15.91
CA GLU A 305 24.69 -8.29 -17.18
C GLU A 305 24.95 -9.46 -18.13
N TRP A 306 24.90 -9.24 -19.44
CA TRP A 306 25.33 -10.26 -20.39
C TRP A 306 26.85 -10.49 -20.28
N GLY A 307 27.29 -11.30 -19.32
CA GLY A 307 28.68 -11.77 -19.24
C GLY A 307 29.49 -11.53 -17.95
N ALA A 308 28.90 -11.32 -16.77
CA ALA A 308 29.67 -11.31 -15.52
C ALA A 308 28.94 -11.97 -14.35
N SER A 309 29.72 -12.64 -13.49
CA SER A 309 29.31 -13.34 -12.27
C SER A 309 29.38 -12.45 -11.02
N GLU A 310 28.69 -12.93 -9.99
CA GLU A 310 28.28 -12.35 -8.70
C GLU A 310 29.33 -11.64 -7.83
N GLN A 311 28.82 -10.75 -6.94
CA GLN A 311 29.38 -10.50 -5.60
C GLN A 311 28.40 -9.75 -4.68
N GLY A 312 28.28 -10.18 -3.41
CA GLY A 312 27.80 -9.36 -2.29
C GLY A 312 26.94 -10.09 -1.25
N ASP A 313 27.52 -10.46 -0.11
CA ASP A 313 26.78 -10.79 1.11
C ASP A 313 26.59 -9.53 1.96
N SER A 314 25.40 -9.32 2.52
CA SER A 314 25.22 -8.44 3.66
C SER A 314 24.68 -9.25 4.84
N GLU A 315 25.56 -9.53 5.80
CA GLU A 315 25.13 -9.82 7.17
C GLU A 315 24.95 -8.48 7.86
N ASN A 316 23.71 -8.07 8.17
CA ASN A 316 23.52 -6.92 9.07
C ASN A 316 22.15 -6.94 9.77
N GLU A 317 22.21 -6.80 11.09
CA GLU A 317 21.14 -6.32 11.96
C GLU A 317 20.83 -4.87 11.53
N TYR A 318 19.87 -4.68 10.61
CA TYR A 318 19.44 -3.35 10.20
C TYR A 318 18.49 -2.79 11.25
N ASP A 319 18.98 -1.83 12.02
CA ASP A 319 18.21 -1.13 13.02
C ASP A 319 17.05 -0.34 12.37
N ILE A 320 15.82 -0.72 12.71
CA ILE A 320 14.64 0.04 12.28
C ILE A 320 14.64 1.35 13.05
N THR A 321 15.00 2.44 12.37
CA THR A 321 14.95 3.81 12.90
C THR A 321 13.86 4.65 12.22
N ALA A 322 13.56 4.36 10.95
CA ALA A 322 12.41 4.89 10.22
C ALA A 322 11.30 3.83 10.16
N ILE A 323 10.08 4.21 10.54
CA ILE A 323 8.90 3.36 10.41
C ILE A 323 8.17 3.75 9.13
N HIS A 324 8.26 2.89 8.12
CA HIS A 324 7.65 3.08 6.81
C HIS A 324 6.19 2.64 6.83
N THR A 325 5.28 3.56 6.54
CA THR A 325 3.83 3.30 6.50
C THR A 325 3.47 2.26 5.46
N ALA A 326 4.20 2.24 4.33
CA ALA A 326 4.02 1.26 3.27
C ALA A 326 4.36 -0.17 3.71
N SER A 327 5.10 -0.39 4.81
CA SER A 327 5.35 -1.72 5.38
C SER A 327 4.15 -2.30 6.13
N LEU A 328 3.23 -1.46 6.60
CA LEU A 328 2.12 -1.87 7.48
C LEU A 328 0.98 -2.47 6.67
N SER A 329 0.86 -3.81 6.66
CA SER A 329 -0.19 -4.49 5.90
C SER A 329 -1.58 -4.43 6.55
N PHE A 330 -1.63 -4.31 7.88
CA PHE A 330 -2.84 -4.42 8.71
C PHE A 330 -3.65 -5.72 8.48
N LYS A 331 -3.01 -6.76 7.96
CA LYS A 331 -3.62 -8.09 7.76
C LYS A 331 -3.79 -8.82 9.10
N THR A 332 -2.74 -8.85 9.91
CA THR A 332 -2.69 -9.59 11.18
C THR A 332 -3.36 -8.86 12.35
N SER A 333 -3.52 -7.54 12.24
CA SER A 333 -4.29 -6.70 13.16
C SER A 333 -4.55 -5.34 12.52
N GLY A 334 -5.60 -4.64 12.97
CA GLY A 334 -5.81 -3.22 12.66
C GLY A 334 -4.92 -2.28 13.45
N VAL A 335 -4.09 -2.82 14.35
CA VAL A 335 -3.21 -2.06 15.24
C VAL A 335 -1.80 -2.63 15.22
N TYR A 336 -0.78 -1.77 15.11
CA TYR A 336 0.63 -2.08 15.37
C TYR A 336 1.12 -1.30 16.59
N ARG A 337 2.16 -1.81 17.24
CA ARG A 337 2.89 -1.12 18.29
C ARG A 337 4.36 -1.03 17.94
N VAL A 338 4.94 0.11 18.28
CA VAL A 338 6.37 0.40 18.18
C VAL A 338 6.96 0.24 19.57
N TYR A 339 8.00 -0.57 19.70
CA TYR A 339 8.64 -0.95 20.96
C TYR A 339 10.08 -0.46 21.01
N ARG A 340 10.48 0.04 22.19
CA ARG A 340 11.85 0.37 22.54
C ARG A 340 12.18 -0.30 23.87
N GLN A 341 13.24 -1.13 23.90
CA GLN A 341 13.63 -1.89 25.10
C GLN A 341 12.46 -2.65 25.74
N GLY A 342 11.63 -3.30 24.91
CA GLY A 342 10.47 -4.09 25.37
C GLY A 342 9.25 -3.28 25.84
N LYS A 343 9.29 -1.94 25.81
CA LYS A 343 8.14 -1.08 26.16
C LYS A 343 7.52 -0.45 24.91
N PRO A 344 6.19 -0.43 24.77
CA PRO A 344 5.54 0.29 23.68
C PRO A 344 5.71 1.80 23.87
N VAL A 345 6.11 2.50 22.80
CA VAL A 345 6.29 3.96 22.77
C VAL A 345 5.34 4.65 21.79
N ALA A 346 4.83 3.91 20.81
CA ALA A 346 3.79 4.38 19.90
C ALA A 346 2.84 3.24 19.50
N GLU A 347 1.62 3.61 19.13
CA GLU A 347 0.60 2.70 18.61
C GLU A 347 0.07 3.25 17.28
N ILE A 348 0.04 2.41 16.24
CA ILE A 348 -0.37 2.79 14.89
C ILE A 348 -1.68 2.07 14.58
N CYS A 349 -2.74 2.82 14.33
CA CYS A 349 -4.07 2.30 14.07
C CYS A 349 -4.45 2.56 12.61
N ARG A 350 -4.98 1.53 11.94
CA ARG A 350 -5.84 1.72 10.77
C ARG A 350 -7.27 1.81 11.26
N GLU A 351 -7.80 3.03 11.28
CA GLU A 351 -9.11 3.33 11.86
C GLU A 351 -9.97 4.15 10.91
N TYR A 352 -11.25 4.27 11.23
CA TYR A 352 -12.20 5.08 10.49
C TYR A 352 -12.49 6.34 11.30
N LEU A 353 -12.18 7.52 10.75
CA LEU A 353 -12.42 8.81 11.37
C LEU A 353 -13.74 9.37 10.85
N HIS A 354 -14.66 9.62 11.78
CA HIS A 354 -15.98 10.17 11.49
C HIS A 354 -16.32 11.29 12.47
N THR A 355 -16.61 12.48 11.94
CA THR A 355 -17.22 13.57 12.69
C THR A 355 -18.20 14.34 11.81
N PRO A 356 -19.41 14.68 12.30
CA PRO A 356 -20.44 15.37 11.51
C PRO A 356 -20.35 16.92 11.55
N ALA A 357 -19.34 17.51 12.19
CA ALA A 357 -19.23 18.97 12.43
C ALA A 357 -18.53 19.75 11.29
N ASP A 358 -18.31 21.06 11.46
CA ASP A 358 -17.75 21.99 10.45
C ASP A 358 -16.36 21.58 9.89
N ASP A 359 -15.58 20.80 10.65
CA ASP A 359 -14.34 20.12 10.21
C ASP A 359 -14.60 18.63 9.91
N ALA A 360 -15.65 18.35 9.14
CA ALA A 360 -16.13 16.99 8.87
C ALA A 360 -15.04 16.13 8.23
N ILE A 361 -14.66 15.05 8.93
CA ILE A 361 -13.92 13.94 8.36
C ILE A 361 -14.82 12.71 8.29
N ASN A 362 -14.73 12.01 7.18
CA ASN A 362 -15.39 10.74 6.93
C ASN A 362 -14.47 9.92 6.01
N SER A 363 -13.49 9.26 6.61
CA SER A 363 -12.36 8.70 5.88
C SER A 363 -11.66 7.59 6.67
N LYS A 364 -11.07 6.63 5.97
CA LYS A 364 -10.13 5.69 6.57
C LYS A 364 -8.83 6.44 6.83
N ALA A 365 -8.20 6.19 7.97
CA ALA A 365 -6.96 6.82 8.35
C ALA A 365 -5.95 5.80 8.85
N ILE A 366 -4.67 6.11 8.63
CA ILE A 366 -3.56 5.54 9.39
C ILE A 366 -3.14 6.62 10.38
N VAL A 367 -3.31 6.34 11.67
CA VAL A 367 -3.02 7.30 12.74
C VAL A 367 -2.01 6.69 13.69
N VAL A 368 -1.04 7.49 14.12
CA VAL A 368 -0.09 7.10 15.15
C VAL A 368 -0.32 7.90 16.43
N TYR A 369 -0.29 7.22 17.56
CA TYR A 369 -0.49 7.76 18.90
C TYR A 369 0.74 7.49 19.77
N PRO A 370 1.16 8.45 20.62
CA PRO A 370 2.12 8.18 21.68
C PRO A 370 1.57 7.12 22.65
N VAL A 371 2.47 6.36 23.27
CA VAL A 371 2.13 5.45 24.37
C VAL A 371 2.89 5.90 25.61
N SER A 372 2.14 6.13 26.69
CA SER A 372 2.70 6.55 27.98
C SER A 372 3.47 5.42 28.68
N ASP A 373 4.28 5.76 29.68
CA ASP A 373 5.16 4.82 30.40
C ASP A 373 4.44 3.61 31.04
N ASN A 374 3.14 3.75 31.34
CA ASN A 374 2.32 2.66 31.88
C ASN A 374 1.72 1.74 30.79
N GLY A 375 2.07 1.95 29.51
CA GLY A 375 1.61 1.18 28.37
C GLY A 375 0.24 1.57 27.82
N ARG A 376 -0.37 2.66 28.31
CA ARG A 376 -1.62 3.22 27.78
C ARG A 376 -1.36 4.17 26.63
N THR A 377 -2.08 3.94 25.53
CA THR A 377 -2.12 4.82 24.36
C THR A 377 -2.72 6.17 24.74
N ASP A 378 -2.06 7.25 24.37
CA ASP A 378 -2.58 8.61 24.55
C ASP A 378 -3.48 8.98 23.35
N LEU A 379 -4.78 8.75 23.52
CA LEU A 379 -5.77 9.02 22.48
C LEU A 379 -6.02 10.52 22.23
N ASN A 380 -5.46 11.42 23.04
CA ASN A 380 -5.61 12.87 22.82
C ASN A 380 -4.55 13.45 21.86
N ASN A 381 -3.51 12.68 21.55
CA ASN A 381 -2.35 13.17 20.81
C ASN A 381 -2.05 12.35 19.53
N GLY A 382 -3.10 12.00 18.77
CA GLY A 382 -2.94 11.26 17.52
C GLY A 382 -2.49 12.13 16.35
N THR A 383 -1.62 11.58 15.49
CA THR A 383 -1.17 12.20 14.24
C THR A 383 -1.63 11.35 13.06
N VAL A 384 -2.38 11.96 12.14
CA VAL A 384 -2.87 11.30 10.92
C VAL A 384 -1.73 11.22 9.92
N LEU A 385 -1.18 10.02 9.73
CA LEU A 385 -0.12 9.76 8.77
C LEU A 385 -0.67 9.79 7.34
N GLN A 386 -1.77 9.07 7.11
CA GLN A 386 -2.37 8.94 5.79
C GLN A 386 -3.90 8.87 5.87
N LEU A 387 -4.54 9.34 4.80
CA LEU A 387 -5.97 9.23 4.52
C LEU A 387 -6.10 8.52 3.17
N PRO A 388 -6.08 7.17 3.12
CA PRO A 388 -5.88 6.45 1.85
C PRO A 388 -6.97 6.66 0.79
N ASP A 389 -8.15 7.15 1.18
CA ASP A 389 -9.24 7.53 0.27
C ASP A 389 -9.15 8.99 -0.22
N LYS A 390 -8.11 9.74 0.20
CA LYS A 390 -7.87 11.12 -0.21
C LYS A 390 -6.55 11.21 -0.98
N THR A 391 -6.56 12.00 -2.05
CA THR A 391 -5.38 12.27 -2.91
C THR A 391 -4.86 13.70 -2.77
N ALA A 392 -5.62 14.58 -2.10
CA ALA A 392 -5.23 15.95 -1.84
C ALA A 392 -4.26 16.04 -0.65
N ALA A 393 -3.47 17.12 -0.58
CA ALA A 393 -2.56 17.43 0.53
C ALA A 393 -3.34 17.76 1.83
N THR A 394 -3.94 16.73 2.42
CA THR A 394 -4.84 16.79 3.60
C THR A 394 -4.35 15.91 4.75
N HIS A 395 -3.14 15.35 4.61
CA HIS A 395 -2.52 14.46 5.58
C HIS A 395 -1.74 15.28 6.63
N GLY A 396 -1.24 14.60 7.68
CA GLY A 396 -0.54 15.27 8.78
C GLY A 396 -1.46 15.96 9.78
N GLY A 397 -2.77 15.73 9.70
CA GLY A 397 -3.75 16.25 10.64
C GLY A 397 -3.60 15.69 12.05
N LYS A 398 -4.37 16.23 13.00
CA LYS A 398 -4.37 15.80 14.41
C LYS A 398 -5.73 15.26 14.82
N VAL A 399 -5.72 14.24 15.67
CA VAL A 399 -6.92 13.67 16.28
C VAL A 399 -6.78 13.67 17.80
N SER A 400 -7.85 14.06 18.47
CA SER A 400 -7.98 13.97 19.93
C SER A 400 -9.33 13.37 20.27
N TRP A 401 -9.32 12.34 21.11
CA TRP A 401 -10.51 11.59 21.48
C TRP A 401 -10.98 11.90 22.89
N ASN A 402 -12.26 12.22 23.05
CA ASN A 402 -12.88 12.23 24.36
C ASN A 402 -13.39 10.82 24.72
N GLU A 403 -12.72 10.16 25.65
CA GLU A 403 -13.06 8.80 26.09
C GLU A 403 -14.40 8.69 26.81
N THR A 404 -14.93 9.80 27.34
CA THR A 404 -16.20 9.79 28.10
C THR A 404 -17.40 9.70 27.16
N ASP A 405 -17.40 10.48 26.08
CA ASP A 405 -18.52 10.58 25.14
C ASP A 405 -18.24 9.90 23.78
N ASN A 406 -17.05 9.29 23.61
CA ASN A 406 -16.63 8.64 22.37
C ASN A 406 -16.54 9.59 21.16
N SER A 407 -16.31 10.88 21.38
CA SER A 407 -16.26 11.89 20.32
C SER A 407 -14.86 12.18 19.81
N LEU A 408 -14.78 12.60 18.54
CA LEU A 408 -13.56 12.96 17.83
C LEU A 408 -13.47 14.47 17.65
N ALA A 409 -12.38 15.07 18.13
CA ALA A 409 -11.89 16.35 17.66
C ALA A 409 -10.82 16.13 16.59
N TYR A 410 -11.05 16.66 15.39
CA TYR A 410 -10.12 16.53 14.25
C TYR A 410 -9.67 17.91 13.79
N THR A 411 -8.39 18.04 13.49
CA THR A 411 -7.82 19.21 12.81
C THR A 411 -7.20 18.76 11.50
N GLY A 412 -7.69 19.34 10.39
CA GLY A 412 -7.22 19.07 9.04
C GLY A 412 -5.71 19.27 8.88
N GLY A 413 -5.07 18.36 8.15
CA GLY A 413 -3.67 18.49 7.78
C GLY A 413 -3.50 19.20 6.44
N HIS A 414 -2.26 19.55 6.11
CA HIS A 414 -1.90 20.28 4.88
C HIS A 414 -0.73 19.63 4.13
N SER A 415 -0.30 18.44 4.55
CA SER A 415 0.83 17.74 3.93
C SER A 415 0.36 16.74 2.88
N GLY A 416 1.27 16.35 1.99
CA GLY A 416 1.17 15.08 1.27
C GLY A 416 1.21 13.89 2.25
N PRO A 417 0.94 12.65 1.77
CA PRO A 417 0.98 11.45 2.60
C PRO A 417 2.28 11.37 3.41
N ILE A 418 2.18 11.11 4.72
CA ILE A 418 3.38 10.86 5.53
C ILE A 418 3.81 9.42 5.27
N GLU A 419 4.90 9.25 4.55
CA GLU A 419 5.40 7.94 4.11
C GLU A 419 6.16 7.21 5.22
N LYS A 420 6.88 7.97 6.06
CA LYS A 420 7.65 7.45 7.19
C LYS A 420 7.62 8.40 8.38
N PHE A 421 7.83 7.86 9.57
CA PHE A 421 7.98 8.64 10.81
C PHE A 421 9.05 8.01 11.70
N TYR A 422 9.46 8.74 12.74
CA TYR A 422 10.55 8.37 13.63
C TYR A 422 10.14 8.51 15.09
N ILE A 423 10.86 7.81 15.97
CA ILE A 423 10.88 8.07 17.40
C ILE A 423 12.19 8.81 17.70
N ASP A 424 12.10 10.05 18.18
CA ASP A 424 13.28 10.87 18.49
C ASP A 424 13.93 10.50 19.84
N GLY A 425 15.03 11.18 20.17
CA GLY A 425 15.75 10.99 21.43
C GLY A 425 14.94 11.22 22.71
N ASP A 426 13.83 11.96 22.62
CA ASP A 426 12.90 12.28 23.72
C ASP A 426 11.68 11.34 23.74
N LEU A 427 11.69 10.26 22.94
CA LEU A 427 10.57 9.32 22.75
C LEU A 427 9.32 9.94 22.10
N LYS A 428 9.47 11.05 21.37
CA LYS A 428 8.36 11.68 20.64
C LYS A 428 8.27 11.13 19.23
N ILE A 429 7.05 11.10 18.73
CA ILE A 429 6.76 10.80 17.33
C ILE A 429 7.02 12.06 16.51
N VAL A 430 7.90 11.94 15.51
CA VAL A 430 8.23 13.03 14.58
C VAL A 430 8.14 12.54 13.13
N THR A 431 7.69 13.41 12.23
CA THR A 431 7.49 13.09 10.80
C THR A 431 8.65 13.57 9.93
N GLU A 432 9.50 14.44 10.47
CA GLU A 432 10.77 14.83 9.88
C GLU A 432 11.90 14.04 10.55
N LYS A 433 12.96 13.75 9.81
CA LYS A 433 14.10 12.98 10.34
C LYS A 433 14.81 13.77 11.45
N PRO A 434 14.85 13.27 12.70
CA PRO A 434 15.54 13.95 13.79
C PRO A 434 17.05 13.72 13.73
N ASP A 435 17.83 14.56 14.42
CA ASP A 435 19.28 14.37 14.60
C ASP A 435 19.62 12.99 15.19
N LYS A 436 18.77 12.52 16.10
CA LYS A 436 18.86 11.20 16.72
C LYS A 436 17.53 10.48 16.61
N ALA A 437 17.42 9.58 15.63
CA ALA A 437 16.35 8.59 15.57
C ALA A 437 16.72 7.37 16.42
N LEU A 438 15.78 6.88 17.22
CA LEU A 438 15.98 5.70 18.04
C LEU A 438 15.68 4.41 17.27
N THR A 439 16.45 3.36 17.53
CA THR A 439 16.16 1.99 17.10
C THR A 439 14.92 1.45 17.80
N VAL A 440 14.01 0.89 17.02
CA VAL A 440 12.73 0.34 17.48
C VAL A 440 12.45 -1.04 16.91
N ASN A 441 11.47 -1.73 17.50
CA ASN A 441 10.84 -2.92 16.93
C ASN A 441 9.38 -2.62 16.64
N VAL A 442 8.84 -3.12 15.53
CA VAL A 442 7.42 -2.91 15.19
C VAL A 442 6.73 -4.26 15.07
N SER A 443 5.63 -4.43 15.80
CA SER A 443 4.82 -5.64 15.72
C SER A 443 3.33 -5.33 15.80
N SER A 444 2.51 -6.17 15.17
CA SER A 444 1.07 -6.10 15.27
C SER A 444 0.66 -6.32 16.71
N TYR A 445 -0.32 -5.54 17.15
CA TYR A 445 -0.90 -5.69 18.46
C TYR A 445 -2.11 -6.61 18.34
N THR A 446 -1.98 -7.81 18.89
CA THR A 446 -3.01 -8.84 18.89
C THR A 446 -3.30 -9.27 20.32
N ILE A 447 -4.47 -9.87 20.54
CA ILE A 447 -4.77 -10.57 21.77
C ILE A 447 -4.04 -11.90 21.72
N ARG A 448 -3.24 -12.20 22.73
CA ARG A 448 -2.58 -13.51 22.89
C ARG A 448 -3.36 -14.32 23.92
N ASP A 449 -4.29 -15.14 23.45
CA ASP A 449 -5.16 -15.97 24.29
C ASP A 449 -4.54 -17.36 24.44
N ILE A 450 -4.02 -17.67 25.63
CA ILE A 450 -3.37 -18.94 25.93
C ILE A 450 -4.29 -19.76 26.82
N ARG A 451 -4.80 -20.87 26.30
CA ARG A 451 -5.67 -21.80 27.05
C ARG A 451 -5.21 -23.22 26.82
N ASN A 452 -5.12 -24.00 27.90
CA ASN A 452 -4.69 -25.39 27.85
C ASN A 452 -3.37 -25.60 27.06
N GLY A 453 -2.41 -24.67 27.22
CA GLY A 453 -1.11 -24.70 26.54
C GLY A 453 -1.13 -24.31 25.05
N ILE A 454 -2.28 -23.92 24.49
CA ILE A 454 -2.44 -23.54 23.08
C ILE A 454 -2.59 -22.01 23.00
N LEU A 455 -1.75 -21.38 22.17
CA LEU A 455 -1.87 -19.96 21.84
C LEU A 455 -2.83 -19.78 20.67
N GLN A 456 -3.90 -19.03 20.90
CA GLN A 456 -4.74 -18.47 19.85
C GLN A 456 -4.52 -16.96 19.83
N SER A 457 -4.21 -16.41 18.65
CA SER A 457 -4.10 -14.95 18.48
C SER A 457 -5.35 -14.39 17.84
N TYR A 458 -5.83 -13.24 18.32
CA TYR A 458 -6.96 -12.54 17.72
C TYR A 458 -6.56 -11.12 17.29
N PRO A 459 -6.90 -10.70 16.05
CA PRO A 459 -6.65 -9.35 15.58
C PRO A 459 -7.48 -8.33 16.36
N ILE A 460 -6.94 -7.11 16.51
CA ILE A 460 -7.58 -5.99 17.21
C ILE A 460 -7.93 -4.90 16.19
N VAL A 461 -9.02 -4.16 16.43
CA VAL A 461 -9.35 -2.94 15.70
C VAL A 461 -9.75 -1.85 16.70
N LYS A 462 -9.35 -0.61 16.44
CA LYS A 462 -9.80 0.57 17.19
C LYS A 462 -10.95 1.24 16.43
N ILE A 463 -12.05 1.50 17.11
CA ILE A 463 -13.22 2.22 16.57
C ILE A 463 -13.66 3.23 17.62
N GLY A 464 -13.59 4.52 17.29
CA GLY A 464 -13.69 5.56 18.31
C GLY A 464 -12.65 5.35 19.39
N THR A 465 -13.06 5.37 20.66
CA THR A 465 -12.20 5.12 21.82
C THR A 465 -12.19 3.66 22.27
N GLN A 466 -12.82 2.76 21.51
CA GLN A 466 -12.98 1.35 21.87
C GLN A 466 -12.05 0.45 21.08
N TYR A 467 -11.45 -0.54 21.75
CA TYR A 467 -10.66 -1.61 21.13
C TYR A 467 -11.44 -2.90 21.12
N TRP A 468 -11.65 -3.43 19.92
CA TRP A 468 -12.46 -4.61 19.69
C TRP A 468 -11.66 -5.74 19.07
N MET A 469 -12.08 -6.97 19.35
CA MET A 469 -11.68 -8.11 18.52
C MET A 469 -12.18 -7.91 17.08
N ARG A 470 -11.32 -8.19 16.10
CA ARG A 470 -11.68 -8.17 14.67
C ARG A 470 -12.14 -9.53 14.15
N GLU A 471 -11.97 -10.58 14.94
CA GLU A 471 -12.54 -11.91 14.70
C GLU A 471 -13.32 -12.41 15.93
N ASP A 472 -14.28 -13.31 15.71
CA ASP A 472 -15.03 -13.90 16.84
C ASP A 472 -14.14 -14.81 17.67
N LEU A 473 -14.49 -14.97 18.95
CA LEU A 473 -13.89 -15.98 19.81
C LEU A 473 -14.05 -17.37 19.17
N GLN A 474 -12.96 -18.14 19.16
CA GLN A 474 -12.87 -19.49 18.58
C GLN A 474 -12.07 -20.39 19.51
N THR A 475 -12.70 -20.85 20.60
CA THR A 475 -12.10 -21.78 21.57
C THR A 475 -13.13 -22.67 22.27
N ALA A 476 -12.73 -23.90 22.60
CA ALA A 476 -13.51 -24.82 23.43
C ALA A 476 -13.00 -24.87 24.87
N TYR A 477 -12.28 -23.84 25.33
CA TYR A 477 -11.77 -23.75 26.69
C TYR A 477 -12.12 -22.40 27.30
N TYR A 478 -12.37 -22.37 28.60
CA TYR A 478 -12.41 -21.13 29.38
C TYR A 478 -11.01 -20.56 29.62
N ASN A 479 -10.93 -19.30 30.06
CA ASN A 479 -9.67 -18.64 30.40
C ASN A 479 -8.94 -19.28 31.60
N ASP A 480 -9.62 -20.11 32.41
CA ASP A 480 -9.02 -20.99 33.42
C ASP A 480 -8.65 -22.39 32.87
N SER A 481 -8.64 -22.54 31.53
CA SER A 481 -8.33 -23.76 30.78
C SER A 481 -9.30 -24.94 30.99
N LYS A 482 -10.44 -24.74 31.64
CA LYS A 482 -11.48 -25.78 31.71
C LYS A 482 -12.16 -25.96 30.35
N ASN A 483 -12.35 -27.21 29.94
CA ASN A 483 -13.00 -27.56 28.67
C ASN A 483 -14.50 -27.20 28.67
N ILE A 484 -14.97 -26.70 27.54
CA ILE A 484 -16.36 -26.43 27.21
C ILE A 484 -16.81 -27.52 26.23
N PRO A 485 -17.80 -28.36 26.58
CA PRO A 485 -18.27 -29.42 25.68
C PRO A 485 -18.70 -28.87 24.31
N ILE A 486 -18.13 -29.42 23.23
CA ILE A 486 -18.61 -29.17 21.86
C ILE A 486 -19.84 -30.06 21.62
N GLN A 487 -20.97 -29.46 21.27
CA GLN A 487 -22.25 -30.13 21.06
C GLN A 487 -22.89 -29.73 19.72
N LYS A 488 -23.84 -30.55 19.25
CA LYS A 488 -24.65 -30.28 18.02
C LYS A 488 -26.12 -29.96 18.31
N ILE A 489 -26.53 -30.03 19.58
CA ILE A 489 -27.92 -29.87 19.99
C ILE A 489 -27.95 -28.90 21.17
N LEU A 490 -28.90 -27.96 21.16
CA LEU A 490 -29.17 -27.07 22.29
C LEU A 490 -29.59 -27.87 23.53
N GLY A 491 -29.38 -27.30 24.72
CA GLY A 491 -29.75 -27.94 25.98
C GLY A 491 -29.08 -27.30 27.18
N THR A 492 -29.33 -27.85 28.37
CA THR A 492 -28.87 -27.31 29.65
C THR A 492 -27.37 -27.51 29.90
N GLY A 493 -26.73 -26.57 30.58
CA GLY A 493 -25.30 -26.63 30.88
C GLY A 493 -24.47 -25.99 29.78
N ASP A 494 -23.26 -25.58 30.13
CA ASP A 494 -22.36 -24.85 29.26
C ASP A 494 -21.88 -25.70 28.07
N ARG A 495 -21.93 -25.11 26.89
CA ARG A 495 -21.53 -25.78 25.64
C ARG A 495 -21.14 -24.75 24.59
N CYS A 496 -20.28 -25.20 23.68
CA CYS A 496 -20.04 -24.53 22.42
C CYS A 496 -20.50 -25.43 21.27
N PHE A 497 -20.69 -24.85 20.09
CA PHE A 497 -21.22 -25.55 18.94
C PHE A 497 -20.39 -25.23 17.71
N GLN A 498 -20.01 -26.26 16.95
CA GLN A 498 -19.22 -26.13 15.74
C GLN A 498 -20.09 -26.37 14.51
N TYR A 499 -20.26 -25.36 13.67
CA TYR A 499 -21.03 -25.43 12.43
C TYR A 499 -20.25 -24.87 11.23
N SER A 500 -20.41 -25.49 10.03
CA SER A 500 -19.79 -25.18 8.71
C SER A 500 -18.31 -25.54 8.51
N VAL A 501 -17.75 -25.27 7.30
CA VAL A 501 -16.33 -25.42 6.94
C VAL A 501 -15.82 -24.10 6.32
N PRO A 502 -14.78 -23.46 6.87
CA PRO A 502 -14.08 -23.81 8.11
C PRO A 502 -14.96 -23.46 9.34
N GLY A 503 -15.14 -24.44 10.24
CA GLY A 503 -16.13 -24.39 11.30
C GLY A 503 -15.94 -23.23 12.27
N PHE A 504 -17.00 -22.46 12.47
CA PHE A 504 -17.05 -21.43 13.50
C PHE A 504 -17.70 -21.98 14.77
N LEU A 505 -17.24 -21.48 15.92
CA LEU A 505 -17.83 -21.75 17.22
C LEU A 505 -18.89 -20.71 17.59
N LEU A 506 -20.03 -21.23 18.03
CA LEU A 506 -21.09 -20.50 18.75
C LEU A 506 -21.12 -20.98 20.20
N TYR A 507 -21.65 -20.15 21.10
CA TYR A 507 -21.71 -20.42 22.54
C TYR A 507 -23.13 -20.22 23.04
N ASN A 508 -23.55 -21.02 24.04
CA ASN A 508 -24.80 -20.75 24.74
C ASN A 508 -24.61 -19.75 25.89
N GLY A 509 -25.73 -19.27 26.42
CA GLY A 509 -25.75 -18.32 27.52
C GLY A 509 -25.16 -18.88 28.82
N GLU A 510 -25.28 -20.18 29.10
CA GLU A 510 -24.63 -20.80 30.27
C GLU A 510 -23.11 -20.65 30.22
N ALA A 511 -22.49 -20.87 29.06
CA ALA A 511 -21.05 -20.64 28.90
C ALA A 511 -20.67 -19.17 29.10
N VAL A 512 -21.49 -18.25 28.58
CA VAL A 512 -21.29 -16.80 28.73
C VAL A 512 -21.41 -16.35 30.19
N LEU A 513 -22.37 -16.87 30.94
CA LEU A 513 -22.63 -16.50 32.34
C LEU A 513 -21.49 -16.87 33.30
N THR A 514 -20.64 -17.84 32.94
CA THR A 514 -19.45 -18.18 33.75
C THR A 514 -18.49 -17.01 33.98
N GLY A 515 -18.45 -16.05 33.04
CA GLY A 515 -17.52 -14.91 33.10
C GLY A 515 -16.11 -15.26 32.64
N LYS A 516 -15.92 -16.47 32.12
CA LYS A 516 -14.60 -17.04 31.82
C LYS A 516 -14.36 -17.26 30.33
N LEU A 517 -15.27 -16.82 29.46
CA LEU A 517 -15.12 -16.96 28.02
C LEU A 517 -14.13 -15.98 27.41
N ALA A 518 -14.11 -14.73 27.87
CA ALA A 518 -13.27 -13.70 27.29
C ALA A 518 -11.78 -13.94 27.64
N PRO A 519 -10.84 -13.61 26.73
CA PRO A 519 -9.42 -13.57 27.05
C PRO A 519 -9.12 -12.65 28.25
N LEU A 520 -7.99 -12.86 28.92
CA LEU A 520 -7.57 -11.97 30.02
C LEU A 520 -7.43 -10.52 29.54
N ASP A 521 -7.86 -9.55 30.36
CA ASP A 521 -7.93 -8.10 30.06
C ASP A 521 -8.95 -7.72 28.97
N TRP A 522 -9.82 -8.66 28.60
CA TRP A 522 -10.94 -8.47 27.67
C TRP A 522 -12.23 -8.97 28.30
N ARG A 523 -13.34 -8.40 27.86
CA ARG A 523 -14.68 -8.79 28.32
C ARG A 523 -15.67 -8.93 27.19
N ILE A 524 -16.77 -9.61 27.47
CA ILE A 524 -17.94 -9.60 26.60
C ILE A 524 -18.55 -8.19 26.68
N PRO A 525 -18.87 -7.54 25.54
CA PRO A 525 -19.39 -6.19 25.51
C PRO A 525 -20.76 -6.08 26.19
N SER A 526 -20.98 -4.94 26.84
CA SER A 526 -22.26 -4.51 27.40
C SER A 526 -23.17 -3.93 26.33
N ASP A 527 -24.45 -3.73 26.66
CA ASP A 527 -25.37 -2.95 25.82
C ASP A 527 -24.80 -1.55 25.52
N ASN A 528 -24.15 -0.92 26.50
CA ASN A 528 -23.58 0.41 26.38
C ASN A 528 -22.41 0.45 25.39
N ASP A 529 -21.57 -0.58 25.36
CA ASP A 529 -20.45 -0.64 24.42
C ASP A 529 -20.94 -0.70 22.97
N TRP A 530 -21.99 -1.50 22.71
CA TRP A 530 -22.62 -1.58 21.40
C TRP A 530 -23.34 -0.29 21.01
N ASN A 531 -23.99 0.39 21.96
CA ASN A 531 -24.62 1.69 21.70
C ASN A 531 -23.59 2.75 21.33
N ARG A 532 -22.47 2.84 22.06
CA ARG A 532 -21.36 3.76 21.73
C ARG A 532 -20.79 3.49 20.33
N LEU A 533 -20.65 2.22 19.96
CA LEU A 533 -20.23 1.82 18.61
C LEU A 533 -21.28 2.24 17.55
N LYS A 534 -22.56 1.99 17.82
CA LYS A 534 -23.70 2.35 16.96
C LYS A 534 -23.76 3.86 16.71
N GLU A 535 -23.62 4.66 17.76
CA GLU A 535 -23.62 6.12 17.69
C GLU A 535 -22.45 6.63 16.86
N TYR A 536 -21.25 6.09 17.08
CA TYR A 536 -20.04 6.50 16.35
C TYR A 536 -20.15 6.27 14.83
N ILE A 537 -20.77 5.17 14.41
CA ILE A 537 -21.01 4.89 12.98
C ILE A 537 -22.29 5.52 12.43
N ALA A 538 -22.95 6.40 13.20
CA ALA A 538 -24.24 7.01 12.86
C ALA A 538 -25.31 5.97 12.43
N GLY A 539 -25.32 4.81 13.08
CA GLY A 539 -26.22 3.70 12.76
C GLY A 539 -25.86 2.87 11.52
N ASN A 540 -24.84 3.24 10.73
CA ASN A 540 -24.50 2.57 9.48
C ASN A 540 -23.78 1.23 9.68
N ALA A 541 -24.52 0.16 9.99
CA ALA A 541 -23.96 -1.18 10.25
C ALA A 541 -23.15 -1.76 9.07
N SER A 542 -23.38 -1.33 7.82
CA SER A 542 -22.59 -1.73 6.66
C SER A 542 -21.09 -1.42 6.81
N ALA A 543 -20.73 -0.38 7.55
CA ALA A 543 -19.35 -0.03 7.88
C ALA A 543 -18.66 -1.05 8.81
N LEU A 544 -19.41 -1.94 9.46
CA LEU A 544 -18.91 -3.01 10.32
C LEU A 544 -18.85 -4.38 9.62
N LYS A 545 -19.72 -4.59 8.62
CA LYS A 545 -19.89 -5.87 7.93
C LYS A 545 -18.68 -6.21 7.05
N LYS A 546 -18.15 -7.44 7.15
CA LYS A 546 -17.08 -7.96 6.30
C LYS A 546 -17.52 -8.00 4.83
N ALA A 547 -16.82 -7.27 3.96
CA ALA A 547 -17.13 -7.21 2.54
C ALA A 547 -17.05 -8.61 1.88
N GLY A 548 -17.97 -8.89 0.95
CA GLY A 548 -17.99 -10.13 0.16
C GLY A 548 -18.51 -11.39 0.86
N THR A 549 -18.88 -11.34 2.14
CA THR A 549 -19.37 -12.53 2.89
C THR A 549 -20.88 -12.57 3.11
N TRP A 550 -21.59 -11.48 2.85
CA TRP A 550 -23.03 -11.37 3.06
C TRP A 550 -23.81 -11.65 1.78
N SER A 551 -24.89 -12.42 1.88
CA SER A 551 -25.85 -12.61 0.77
C SER A 551 -26.44 -11.26 0.36
N SER A 552 -26.85 -11.15 -0.92
CA SER A 552 -27.41 -9.93 -1.54
C SER A 552 -28.11 -9.00 -0.54
N ASP A 553 -27.59 -7.79 -0.40
CA ASP A 553 -27.98 -6.78 0.58
C ASP A 553 -28.33 -5.49 -0.18
N THR A 554 -29.38 -4.80 0.26
CA THR A 554 -29.73 -3.46 -0.24
C THR A 554 -28.71 -2.41 0.21
N ASN A 555 -27.97 -2.70 1.28
CA ASN A 555 -26.91 -1.89 1.88
C ASN A 555 -25.60 -2.69 1.87
N PRO A 556 -24.78 -2.59 0.81
CA PRO A 556 -23.60 -3.44 0.67
C PRO A 556 -22.64 -3.31 1.86
N ALA A 557 -22.08 -4.43 2.29
CA ALA A 557 -21.06 -4.47 3.34
C ALA A 557 -19.78 -3.76 2.88
N THR A 558 -19.38 -2.68 3.55
CA THR A 558 -18.22 -1.86 3.19
C THR A 558 -17.02 -2.09 4.09
N ASN A 559 -17.23 -2.53 5.33
CA ASN A 559 -16.20 -2.75 6.34
C ASN A 559 -15.27 -1.54 6.57
N GLU A 560 -15.80 -0.32 6.46
CA GLU A 560 -15.00 0.91 6.57
C GLU A 560 -14.21 1.00 7.88
N THR A 561 -14.83 0.55 8.98
CA THR A 561 -14.22 0.54 10.32
C THR A 561 -13.16 -0.54 10.52
N GLY A 562 -13.11 -1.55 9.65
CA GLY A 562 -12.26 -2.73 9.81
C GLY A 562 -12.78 -3.80 10.78
N PHE A 563 -13.97 -3.62 11.39
CA PHE A 563 -14.53 -4.53 12.41
C PHE A 563 -14.75 -5.98 11.96
N GLY A 564 -15.18 -6.19 10.71
CA GLY A 564 -15.14 -7.51 10.07
C GLY A 564 -16.22 -8.51 10.50
N ILE A 565 -17.47 -8.08 10.64
CA ILE A 565 -18.58 -8.98 11.01
C ILE A 565 -18.90 -9.94 9.86
N ALA A 566 -18.84 -11.25 10.15
CA ALA A 566 -19.25 -12.30 9.23
C ALA A 566 -20.63 -12.86 9.60
N PRO A 567 -21.51 -13.15 8.61
CA PRO A 567 -22.86 -13.65 8.85
C PRO A 567 -22.88 -15.16 9.11
N LYS A 568 -22.62 -15.54 10.36
CA LYS A 568 -22.49 -16.94 10.80
C LYS A 568 -23.84 -17.65 11.04
N GLY A 569 -24.96 -16.94 10.93
CA GLY A 569 -26.27 -17.46 11.29
C GLY A 569 -26.51 -17.48 12.80
N LEU A 570 -27.65 -18.05 13.18
CA LEU A 570 -28.14 -18.12 14.56
C LEU A 570 -28.50 -19.57 14.88
N LEU A 571 -28.02 -20.10 16.00
CA LEU A 571 -28.40 -21.45 16.42
C LEU A 571 -29.62 -21.39 17.34
N LEU A 572 -30.78 -21.77 16.80
CA LEU A 572 -32.08 -21.65 17.47
C LEU A 572 -32.79 -23.01 17.55
N GLU A 573 -33.81 -23.10 18.39
CA GLU A 573 -34.82 -24.17 18.29
C GLU A 573 -35.91 -23.76 17.27
N ARG A 574 -36.13 -24.60 16.26
CA ARG A 574 -37.22 -24.48 15.26
C ARG A 574 -37.86 -25.84 15.09
N ASP A 575 -39.18 -25.90 15.15
CA ASP A 575 -39.95 -27.15 15.01
C ASP A 575 -39.45 -28.27 15.95
N ASN A 576 -39.12 -27.90 17.21
CA ASN A 576 -38.52 -28.77 18.23
C ASN A 576 -37.14 -29.38 17.86
N ALA A 577 -36.42 -28.78 16.90
CA ALA A 577 -35.09 -29.19 16.49
C ALA A 577 -34.09 -28.03 16.57
N THR A 578 -32.83 -28.35 16.89
CA THR A 578 -31.72 -27.39 16.82
C THR A 578 -31.39 -27.09 15.36
N THR A 579 -31.54 -25.84 14.94
CA THR A 579 -31.38 -25.40 13.55
C THR A 579 -30.47 -24.18 13.49
N LEU A 580 -29.48 -24.22 12.59
CA LEU A 580 -28.73 -23.03 12.20
C LEU A 580 -29.54 -22.26 11.16
N VAL A 581 -30.08 -21.11 11.55
CA VAL A 581 -30.90 -20.27 10.67
C VAL A 581 -30.08 -19.13 10.10
N ASN A 582 -30.47 -18.68 8.90
CA ASN A 582 -29.92 -17.50 8.23
C ASN A 582 -28.38 -17.46 8.12
N PRO A 583 -27.70 -18.58 7.76
CA PRO A 583 -26.29 -18.51 7.40
C PRO A 583 -26.13 -17.59 6.20
N ALA A 584 -24.99 -16.89 6.12
CA ALA A 584 -24.70 -15.88 5.10
C ALA A 584 -25.55 -14.60 5.13
N SER A 585 -26.61 -14.50 5.94
CA SER A 585 -27.49 -13.32 6.00
C SER A 585 -27.64 -12.65 7.37
N SER A 586 -27.26 -13.33 8.46
CA SER A 586 -27.31 -12.72 9.80
C SER A 586 -26.21 -13.23 10.73
N THR A 587 -25.97 -12.51 11.82
CA THR A 587 -25.23 -13.01 12.99
C THR A 587 -25.77 -12.36 14.25
N ALA A 588 -25.59 -13.02 15.40
CA ALA A 588 -25.86 -12.41 16.69
C ALA A 588 -24.68 -12.58 17.65
N TYR A 589 -24.55 -11.60 18.53
CA TYR A 589 -23.52 -11.49 19.54
C TYR A 589 -24.13 -11.45 20.94
N TRP A 590 -23.56 -12.24 21.83
CA TRP A 590 -23.85 -12.10 23.25
C TRP A 590 -23.46 -10.73 23.78
N THR A 591 -24.33 -10.17 24.61
CA THR A 591 -24.06 -9.00 25.43
C THR A 591 -24.02 -9.43 26.88
N ARG A 592 -23.23 -8.76 27.72
CA ARG A 592 -23.18 -9.04 29.15
C ARG A 592 -22.77 -7.81 29.96
N ASN A 593 -23.52 -7.53 31.02
CA ASN A 593 -23.16 -6.50 32.00
C ASN A 593 -22.75 -7.18 33.33
N GLY A 594 -21.45 -7.28 33.61
CA GLY A 594 -20.94 -7.67 34.94
C GLY A 594 -21.48 -8.99 35.51
N MET A 595 -21.90 -8.94 36.79
CA MET A 595 -22.37 -10.10 37.59
C MET A 595 -23.85 -10.46 37.36
N GLN A 596 -24.35 -10.31 36.14
CA GLN A 596 -25.70 -10.77 35.79
C GLN A 596 -25.84 -12.30 35.99
N GLU A 597 -26.93 -12.71 36.64
CA GLU A 597 -27.29 -14.13 36.82
C GLU A 597 -28.05 -14.71 35.62
N GLN A 598 -28.57 -13.85 34.75
CA GLN A 598 -29.26 -14.21 33.51
C GLN A 598 -28.88 -13.28 32.37
N LEU A 599 -28.99 -13.77 31.14
CA LEU A 599 -28.85 -12.96 29.94
C LEU A 599 -30.22 -12.73 29.37
N ASP A 600 -30.49 -11.50 28.96
CA ASP A 600 -31.79 -11.08 28.45
C ASP A 600 -31.72 -10.55 27.02
N LYS A 601 -30.51 -10.26 26.52
CA LYS A 601 -30.32 -9.58 25.23
C LYS A 601 -29.15 -10.12 24.42
N VAL A 602 -29.30 -9.99 23.11
CA VAL A 602 -28.24 -10.13 22.11
C VAL A 602 -28.28 -8.95 21.16
N VAL A 603 -27.13 -8.66 20.56
CA VAL A 603 -27.06 -7.80 19.38
C VAL A 603 -27.20 -8.67 18.14
N ILE A 604 -28.07 -8.29 17.20
CA ILE A 604 -28.23 -8.95 15.91
C ILE A 604 -27.93 -7.97 14.79
N ILE A 605 -27.25 -8.47 13.75
CA ILE A 605 -26.97 -7.74 12.51
C ILE A 605 -27.41 -8.61 11.34
N THR A 606 -28.15 -8.02 10.41
CA THR A 606 -28.73 -8.71 9.26
C THR A 606 -28.37 -8.04 7.94
N ASN A 607 -28.57 -8.74 6.82
CA ASN A 607 -28.48 -8.15 5.48
C ASN A 607 -29.77 -7.42 5.05
N SER A 608 -30.83 -7.44 5.86
CA SER A 608 -32.10 -6.78 5.54
C SER A 608 -32.24 -5.41 6.21
N ASN A 609 -31.43 -5.14 7.24
CA ASN A 609 -31.46 -3.91 8.01
C ASN A 609 -30.04 -3.37 8.14
N ASN A 610 -29.87 -2.07 7.89
CA ASN A 610 -28.58 -1.39 8.03
C ASN A 610 -28.47 -0.72 9.40
N ASP A 611 -28.65 -1.50 10.47
CA ASP A 611 -28.56 -1.04 11.85
C ASP A 611 -28.07 -2.15 12.80
N ILE A 612 -27.61 -1.76 13.99
CA ILE A 612 -27.34 -2.65 15.12
C ILE A 612 -28.62 -2.78 15.95
N GLU A 613 -29.20 -3.98 15.99
CA GLU A 613 -30.46 -4.26 16.68
C GLU A 613 -30.23 -5.05 17.98
N PHE A 614 -31.00 -4.72 19.02
CA PHE A 614 -31.06 -5.50 20.26
C PHE A 614 -32.31 -6.39 20.26
N LYS A 615 -32.15 -7.68 20.59
CA LYS A 615 -33.26 -8.65 20.67
C LYS A 615 -33.26 -9.38 22.00
N ASN A 616 -34.45 -9.70 22.51
CA ASN A 616 -34.62 -10.37 23.80
C ASN A 616 -34.81 -11.90 23.69
N SER A 617 -34.85 -12.45 22.47
CA SER A 617 -35.13 -13.87 22.21
C SER A 617 -33.90 -14.76 22.39
N VAL A 618 -33.37 -14.79 23.61
CA VAL A 618 -32.12 -15.47 23.96
C VAL A 618 -32.29 -16.92 24.39
N LYS A 619 -33.52 -17.33 24.71
CA LYS A 619 -33.92 -18.71 25.02
C LYS A 619 -35.04 -19.16 24.06
N PRO A 620 -35.14 -20.45 23.73
CA PRO A 620 -36.34 -20.96 23.09
C PRO A 620 -37.57 -20.83 23.99
N GLU A 621 -38.74 -20.77 23.37
CA GLU A 621 -40.01 -20.62 24.08
C GLU A 621 -40.25 -21.78 25.06
N GLY A 622 -40.54 -21.45 26.33
CA GLY A 622 -40.80 -22.44 27.37
C GLY A 622 -39.59 -23.27 27.83
N LYS A 623 -38.37 -22.96 27.36
CA LYS A 623 -37.15 -23.68 27.75
C LYS A 623 -36.32 -22.91 28.77
N LYS A 624 -35.57 -23.65 29.60
CA LYS A 624 -34.66 -23.09 30.62
C LYS A 624 -33.26 -22.80 30.10
N TYR A 625 -32.88 -23.37 28.95
CA TYR A 625 -31.57 -23.26 28.34
C TYR A 625 -31.54 -22.17 27.26
N TYR A 626 -30.34 -21.73 26.87
CA TYR A 626 -30.14 -20.65 25.89
C TYR A 626 -29.93 -21.15 24.46
N ASN A 627 -30.23 -20.27 23.50
CA ASN A 627 -29.81 -20.40 22.09
C ASN A 627 -28.28 -20.31 21.95
N GLY A 628 -27.73 -20.55 20.76
CA GLY A 628 -26.29 -20.44 20.48
C GLY A 628 -25.95 -19.26 19.57
N PHE A 629 -25.06 -18.37 20.02
CA PHE A 629 -24.64 -17.17 19.29
C PHE A 629 -23.13 -16.95 19.34
N SER A 630 -22.62 -16.03 18.51
CA SER A 630 -21.20 -15.71 18.45
C SER A 630 -20.79 -14.88 19.67
N VAL A 631 -19.49 -14.92 20.00
CA VAL A 631 -18.90 -14.05 21.02
C VAL A 631 -17.83 -13.18 20.36
N ARG A 632 -17.94 -11.88 20.61
CA ARG A 632 -16.93 -10.87 20.28
C ARG A 632 -16.53 -10.19 21.58
N CYS A 633 -15.25 -9.90 21.79
CA CYS A 633 -14.79 -9.23 23.00
C CYS A 633 -14.34 -7.79 22.72
N ILE A 634 -14.42 -6.96 23.76
CA ILE A 634 -13.91 -5.60 23.82
C ILE A 634 -12.88 -5.52 24.96
N LYS A 635 -11.88 -4.66 24.81
CA LYS A 635 -10.87 -4.42 25.85
C LYS A 635 -11.53 -3.82 27.11
N GLU A 636 -11.09 -4.26 28.29
CA GLU A 636 -11.63 -3.78 29.58
C GLU A 636 -11.31 -2.32 29.89
#